data_AF-A0AA35SX45-F1
#
_entry.id   AF-A0AA35SX45-F1
#
_cell.length_a   1.000
_cell.length_b   1.000
_cell.length_c   1.000
_cell.angle_alpha   90.00
_cell.angle_beta   90.00
_cell.angle_gamma   90.00
#
_symmetry.space_group_name_H-M   'P 1'
#
loop_
_entity.id
_entity.type
_entity.pdbx_description
1 polymer ?
#
loop_
_entity_poly.entity_id
_entity_poly.type
_entity_poly.pdbx_seq_one_letter_code
_entity_poly.pdbx_strand_id
1 'polypeptide(L)'
;MITVGISIATLASAGQMQEQDDDSERETEDEGTWRIMKLLSGIAFLLLALFLSAYMGIYQEKIYAAHGKHAREAMFYNHALPLPGFLLLAPDIWSRMKTFSASTPVSLGPLSLPYMWAYLIANCITQYVCIRGVFTLTTQCTSLFVTLVVTLRKFFSLIVSIFYFHNPFTAQHWLATALVFTGTLLFSGTLQTLGRTVLGLDREKKKTT
;
A
#
# COMPACT_ATOMS: atom_id res chain seq x y z
N MET A 1 -17.00 6.30 8.46
CA MET A 1 -16.42 7.17 7.41
C MET A 1 -15.50 6.38 6.49
N ILE A 2 -14.41 5.78 6.97
CA ILE A 2 -13.44 5.04 6.11
C ILE A 2 -14.12 3.93 5.28
N THR A 3 -15.00 3.14 5.89
CA THR A 3 -15.79 2.10 5.19
C THR A 3 -16.65 2.67 4.08
N VAL A 4 -17.35 3.77 4.33
CA VAL A 4 -18.20 4.46 3.33
C VAL A 4 -17.36 5.01 2.17
N GLY A 5 -16.19 5.60 2.46
CA GLY A 5 -15.26 6.09 1.43
C GLY A 5 -14.70 4.97 0.56
N ILE A 6 -14.35 3.84 1.16
CA ILE A 6 -13.90 2.64 0.44
C ILE A 6 -15.05 2.08 -0.42
N SER A 7 -16.26 1.97 0.12
CA SER A 7 -17.43 1.52 -0.65
C SER A 7 -17.71 2.40 -1.87
N ILE A 8 -17.65 3.73 -1.71
CA ILE A 8 -17.86 4.67 -2.82
C ILE A 8 -16.73 4.55 -3.86
N ALA A 9 -15.46 4.43 -3.44
CA ALA A 9 -14.35 4.25 -4.36
C ALA A 9 -14.43 2.92 -5.12
N THR A 10 -14.82 1.83 -4.44
CA THR A 10 -15.01 0.51 -5.06
C THR A 10 -16.15 0.55 -6.07
N LEU A 11 -17.27 1.20 -5.75
CA LEU A 11 -18.40 1.36 -6.69
C LEU A 11 -18.04 2.26 -7.88
N ALA A 12 -17.30 3.35 -7.67
CA ALA A 12 -16.85 4.24 -8.74
C ALA A 12 -15.84 3.55 -9.68
N SER A 13 -14.90 2.76 -9.14
CA SER A 13 -13.97 1.95 -9.96
C SER A 13 -14.69 0.82 -10.69
N ALA A 14 -15.71 0.20 -10.10
CA ALA A 14 -16.53 -0.81 -10.78
C ALA A 14 -17.29 -0.22 -11.98
N GLY A 15 -17.77 1.03 -11.86
CA GLY A 15 -18.40 1.76 -12.96
C GLY A 15 -17.45 2.12 -14.11
N GLN A 16 -16.18 2.47 -13.82
CA GLN A 16 -15.21 2.80 -14.88
C GLN A 16 -14.74 1.57 -15.67
N MET A 17 -14.74 0.38 -15.06
CA MET A 17 -14.55 -0.90 -15.77
C MET A 17 -15.72 -1.23 -16.71
N GLN A 18 -16.84 -0.52 -16.62
CA GLN A 18 -18.00 -0.69 -17.49
C GLN A 18 -17.95 0.26 -18.71
N GLU A 19 -17.37 1.46 -18.56
CA GLU A 19 -17.23 2.41 -19.68
C GLU A 19 -16.09 2.05 -20.66
N GLN A 20 -15.04 1.36 -20.20
CA GLN A 20 -13.90 1.01 -21.06
C GLN A 20 -14.12 -0.23 -21.94
N ASP A 21 -15.17 -1.02 -21.65
CA ASP A 21 -15.56 -2.23 -22.39
C ASP A 21 -16.80 -1.99 -23.30
N ASP A 22 -17.36 -0.76 -23.30
CA ASP A 22 -18.62 -0.40 -23.99
C ASP A 22 -18.48 -0.24 -25.51
N ASP A 23 -17.28 -0.45 -26.07
CA ASP A 23 -17.04 -0.41 -27.52
C ASP A 23 -17.31 -1.77 -28.22
N SER A 24 -17.85 -2.78 -27.53
CA SER A 24 -18.11 -4.11 -28.11
C SER A 24 -19.37 -4.81 -27.57
N GLU A 25 -20.48 -4.57 -28.27
CA GLU A 25 -21.63 -5.47 -28.52
C GLU A 25 -22.31 -6.27 -27.36
N ARG A 26 -23.62 -6.00 -27.18
CA ARG A 26 -24.69 -6.86 -26.60
C ARG A 26 -24.31 -7.70 -25.36
N GLU A 27 -24.53 -7.14 -24.17
CA GLU A 27 -24.47 -7.85 -22.89
C GLU A 27 -25.49 -9.01 -22.82
N THR A 28 -25.00 -10.26 -22.82
CA THR A 28 -25.76 -11.44 -22.36
C THR A 28 -25.78 -11.49 -20.82
N GLU A 29 -26.89 -11.95 -20.22
CA GLU A 29 -27.06 -12.05 -18.75
C GLU A 29 -25.92 -12.83 -18.05
N ASP A 30 -25.28 -13.76 -18.77
CA ASP A 30 -24.14 -14.55 -18.29
C ASP A 30 -22.86 -13.71 -18.08
N GLU A 31 -22.62 -12.68 -18.89
CA GLU A 31 -21.41 -11.83 -18.78
C GLU A 31 -21.48 -10.91 -17.55
N GLY A 32 -22.67 -10.41 -17.21
CA GLY A 32 -22.90 -9.64 -15.99
C GLY A 32 -22.60 -10.45 -14.73
N THR A 33 -23.00 -11.73 -14.72
CA THR A 33 -22.74 -12.64 -13.60
C THR A 33 -21.25 -12.92 -13.41
N TRP A 34 -20.50 -13.13 -14.50
CA TRP A 34 -19.05 -13.35 -14.46
C TRP A 34 -18.28 -12.14 -13.95
N ARG A 35 -18.70 -10.92 -14.33
CA ARG A 35 -18.13 -9.65 -13.84
C ARG A 35 -18.35 -9.49 -12.34
N ILE A 36 -19.55 -9.77 -11.84
CA ILE A 36 -19.86 -9.70 -10.40
C ILE A 36 -19.05 -10.74 -9.63
N MET A 37 -18.89 -11.96 -10.15
CA MET A 37 -18.05 -12.99 -9.52
C MET A 37 -16.57 -12.57 -9.44
N LYS A 38 -16.01 -11.98 -10.50
CA LYS A 38 -14.63 -11.43 -10.48
C LYS A 38 -14.48 -10.32 -9.43
N LEU A 39 -15.43 -9.39 -9.39
CA LEU A 39 -15.43 -8.30 -8.40
C LEU A 39 -15.51 -8.82 -6.97
N LEU A 40 -16.44 -9.75 -6.71
CA LEU A 40 -16.64 -10.35 -5.38
C LEU A 40 -15.38 -11.12 -4.93
N SER A 41 -14.77 -11.88 -5.84
CA SER A 41 -13.50 -12.58 -5.58
C SER A 41 -12.38 -11.60 -5.21
N GLY A 42 -12.24 -10.50 -5.95
CA GLY A 42 -11.28 -9.44 -5.64
C GLY A 42 -11.50 -8.80 -4.26
N ILE A 43 -12.75 -8.47 -3.92
CA ILE A 43 -13.11 -7.92 -2.60
C ILE A 43 -12.81 -8.94 -1.49
N ALA A 44 -13.13 -10.23 -1.70
CA ALA A 44 -12.84 -11.29 -0.73
C ALA A 44 -11.33 -11.43 -0.47
N PHE A 45 -10.51 -11.44 -1.52
CA PHE A 45 -9.04 -11.46 -1.38
C PHE A 45 -8.51 -10.23 -0.64
N LEU A 46 -9.04 -9.03 -0.93
CA LEU A 46 -8.65 -7.81 -0.24
C LEU A 46 -9.02 -7.86 1.25
N LEU A 47 -10.22 -8.32 1.60
CA LEU A 47 -10.64 -8.48 3.00
C LEU A 47 -9.76 -9.48 3.75
N LEU A 48 -9.47 -10.62 3.13
CA LEU A 48 -8.57 -11.62 3.70
C LEU A 48 -7.16 -11.04 3.91
N ALA A 49 -6.64 -10.31 2.92
CA ALA A 49 -5.32 -9.68 3.02
C ALA A 49 -5.26 -8.62 4.14
N LEU A 50 -6.32 -7.82 4.31
CA LEU A 50 -6.42 -6.84 5.39
C LEU A 50 -6.48 -7.51 6.76
N PHE A 51 -7.25 -8.59 6.89
CA PHE A 51 -7.33 -9.39 8.11
C PHE A 51 -5.96 -9.98 8.48
N LEU A 52 -5.29 -10.63 7.53
CA LEU A 52 -3.95 -11.19 7.73
C LEU A 52 -2.92 -10.11 8.09
N SER A 53 -3.01 -8.93 7.49
CA SER A 53 -2.14 -7.79 7.80
C SER A 53 -2.32 -7.30 9.23
N ALA A 54 -3.56 -7.19 9.70
CA ALA A 54 -3.87 -6.82 11.08
C ALA A 54 -3.39 -7.90 12.07
N TYR A 55 -3.62 -9.18 11.73
CA TYR A 55 -3.14 -10.31 12.53
C TYR A 55 -1.61 -10.31 12.67
N MET A 56 -0.88 -10.08 11.58
CA MET A 56 0.57 -9.97 11.57
C MET A 56 1.08 -8.88 12.53
N GLY A 57 0.42 -7.72 12.58
CA GLY A 57 0.78 -6.63 13.50
C GLY A 57 0.70 -7.03 14.97
N ILE A 58 -0.40 -7.69 15.38
CA ILE A 58 -0.59 -8.17 16.76
C ILE A 58 0.42 -9.28 17.09
N TYR A 59 0.67 -10.18 16.14
CA TYR A 59 1.60 -11.28 16.33
C TYR A 59 3.04 -10.78 16.53
N GLN A 60 3.46 -9.76 15.77
CA GLN A 60 4.76 -9.11 15.94
C GLN A 60 4.90 -8.46 17.33
N GLU A 61 3.85 -7.81 17.85
CA GLU A 61 3.87 -7.22 19.19
C GLU A 61 4.05 -8.29 20.29
N LYS A 62 3.34 -9.42 20.20
CA LYS A 62 3.50 -10.54 21.14
C LYS A 62 4.90 -11.16 21.09
N ILE A 63 5.45 -11.35 19.89
CA ILE A 63 6.81 -11.90 19.74
C ILE A 63 7.85 -10.94 20.32
N TYR A 64 7.74 -9.65 20.03
CA TYR A 64 8.68 -8.65 20.57
C TYR A 64 8.60 -8.50 22.09
N ALA A 65 7.41 -8.72 22.68
CA ALA A 65 7.25 -8.75 24.14
C ALA A 65 7.92 -9.99 24.77
N ALA A 66 7.86 -11.15 24.11
CA ALA A 66 8.38 -12.41 24.64
C ALA A 66 9.88 -12.63 24.37
N HIS A 67 10.41 -12.20 23.21
CA HIS A 67 11.77 -12.52 22.75
C HIS A 67 12.69 -11.30 22.60
N GLY A 68 12.20 -10.10 22.94
CA GLY A 68 12.96 -8.86 22.80
C GLY A 68 12.93 -8.29 21.38
N LYS A 69 13.41 -7.04 21.24
CA LYS A 69 13.27 -6.23 20.02
C LYS A 69 14.47 -6.41 19.08
N HIS A 70 14.53 -7.56 18.40
CA HIS A 70 15.56 -7.84 17.38
C HIS A 70 15.07 -7.51 15.96
N ALA A 71 15.03 -6.22 15.62
CA ALA A 71 14.47 -5.75 14.34
C ALA A 71 15.18 -6.30 13.08
N ARG A 72 16.49 -6.58 13.16
CA ARG A 72 17.24 -7.17 12.03
C ARG A 72 16.85 -8.62 11.74
N GLU A 73 16.64 -9.42 12.79
CA GLU A 73 16.24 -10.82 12.65
C GLU A 73 14.79 -10.93 12.18
N ALA A 74 13.89 -10.12 12.76
CA ALA A 74 12.50 -10.06 12.31
C ALA A 74 12.38 -9.61 10.85
N MET A 75 13.23 -8.69 10.38
CA MET A 75 13.31 -8.33 8.97
C MET A 75 13.76 -9.52 8.12
N PHE A 76 14.79 -10.26 8.54
CA PHE A 76 15.28 -11.43 7.82
C PHE A 76 14.19 -12.49 7.65
N TYR A 77 13.50 -12.89 8.72
CA TYR A 77 12.45 -13.90 8.64
C TYR A 77 11.25 -13.47 7.79
N ASN A 78 10.85 -12.19 7.86
CA ASN A 78 9.76 -11.67 7.02
C ASN A 78 10.08 -11.70 5.52
N HIS A 79 11.35 -11.68 5.12
CA HIS A 79 11.75 -11.75 3.71
C HIS A 79 12.16 -13.15 3.28
N ALA A 80 12.74 -13.96 4.19
CA ALA A 80 13.19 -15.30 3.90
C ALA A 80 12.04 -16.32 3.84
N LEU A 81 11.05 -16.23 4.74
CA LEU A 81 9.93 -17.19 4.79
C LEU A 81 9.03 -17.17 3.54
N PRO A 82 8.78 -16.02 2.88
CA PRO A 82 8.05 -16.01 1.62
C PRO A 82 8.82 -16.59 0.42
N LEU A 83 10.15 -16.67 0.45
CA LEU A 83 10.96 -17.14 -0.69
C LEU A 83 10.61 -18.56 -1.15
N PRO A 84 10.48 -19.56 -0.27
CA PRO A 84 9.96 -20.87 -0.65
C PRO A 84 8.55 -20.82 -1.26
N GLY A 85 7.69 -19.92 -0.79
CA GLY A 85 6.34 -19.74 -1.34
C GLY A 85 6.36 -19.19 -2.77
N PHE A 86 7.30 -18.31 -3.10
CA PHE A 86 7.48 -17.82 -4.48
C PHE A 86 7.86 -18.92 -5.47
N LEU A 87 8.41 -20.05 -5.01
CA LEU A 87 8.71 -21.19 -5.87
C LEU A 87 7.44 -21.77 -6.53
N LEU A 88 6.30 -21.72 -5.84
CA LEU A 88 5.02 -22.16 -6.41
C LEU A 88 4.55 -21.26 -7.56
N LEU A 89 4.97 -19.98 -7.56
CA LEU A 89 4.68 -19.00 -8.60
C LEU A 89 5.81 -18.88 -9.64
N ALA A 90 6.82 -19.74 -9.57
CA ALA A 90 7.94 -19.76 -10.52
C ALA A 90 7.54 -19.75 -12.01
N PRO A 91 6.51 -20.50 -12.49
CA PRO A 91 6.16 -20.47 -13.91
C PRO A 91 5.66 -19.09 -14.37
N ASP A 92 4.89 -18.39 -13.53
CA ASP A 92 4.41 -17.05 -13.84
C ASP A 92 5.53 -16.01 -13.82
N ILE A 93 6.45 -16.14 -12.85
CA ILE A 93 7.64 -15.29 -12.76
C ILE A 93 8.50 -15.47 -14.01
N TRP A 94 8.72 -16.71 -14.45
CA TRP A 94 9.49 -17.01 -15.65
C TRP A 94 8.85 -16.43 -16.91
N SER A 95 7.53 -16.53 -17.02
CA SER A 95 6.79 -15.95 -18.15
C SER A 95 6.99 -14.44 -18.23
N ARG A 96 6.82 -13.73 -17.10
CA ARG A 96 7.00 -12.27 -17.02
C ARG A 96 8.45 -11.84 -17.22
N MET A 97 9.41 -12.65 -16.77
CA MET A 97 10.83 -12.39 -16.96
C MET A 97 11.21 -12.34 -18.45
N LYS A 98 10.65 -13.26 -19.26
CA LYS A 98 10.86 -13.24 -20.72
C LYS A 98 10.31 -11.95 -21.36
N THR A 99 9.12 -11.51 -20.95
CA THR A 99 8.53 -10.25 -21.44
C THR A 99 9.36 -9.03 -21.03
N PHE A 100 9.91 -9.01 -19.81
CA PHE A 100 10.77 -7.92 -19.33
C PHE A 100 12.08 -7.84 -20.12
N SER A 101 12.70 -8.98 -20.42
CA SER A 101 13.93 -9.03 -21.20
C SER A 101 13.73 -8.69 -22.69
N ALA A 102 12.51 -8.81 -23.20
CA ALA A 102 12.16 -8.39 -24.56
C ALA A 102 11.88 -6.88 -24.68
N SER A 103 11.89 -6.13 -23.57
CA SER A 103 11.61 -4.69 -23.58
C SER A 103 12.77 -3.87 -24.16
N THR A 104 12.47 -2.65 -24.62
CA THR A 104 13.46 -1.80 -25.30
C THR A 104 14.64 -1.48 -24.36
N PRO A 105 15.89 -1.63 -24.83
CA PRO A 105 17.06 -1.33 -24.00
C PRO A 105 17.19 0.17 -23.79
N VAL A 106 17.46 0.57 -22.55
CA VAL A 106 17.85 1.94 -22.19
C VAL A 106 19.36 1.94 -21.95
N SER A 107 20.03 2.89 -22.58
CA SER A 107 21.47 3.09 -22.47
C SER A 107 21.79 3.84 -21.17
N LEU A 108 22.17 3.12 -20.12
CA LEU A 108 22.71 3.69 -18.88
C LEU A 108 24.23 3.74 -18.99
N GLY A 109 24.74 4.66 -19.82
CA GLY A 109 26.17 4.79 -20.09
C GLY A 109 26.75 3.55 -20.81
N PRO A 110 27.77 2.84 -20.27
CA PRO A 110 28.35 1.66 -20.91
C PRO A 110 27.47 0.41 -20.83
N LEU A 111 26.38 0.44 -20.05
CA LEU A 111 25.50 -0.72 -19.84
C LEU A 111 24.16 -0.48 -20.53
N SER A 112 23.80 -1.36 -21.47
CA SER A 112 22.45 -1.43 -22.05
C SER A 112 21.61 -2.41 -21.26
N LEU A 113 20.51 -1.93 -20.67
CA LEU A 113 19.63 -2.76 -19.86
C LEU A 113 18.17 -2.48 -20.23
N PRO A 114 17.30 -3.50 -20.38
CA PRO A 114 15.91 -3.28 -20.75
C PRO A 114 15.20 -2.38 -19.72
N TYR A 115 14.42 -1.41 -20.19
CA TYR A 115 13.88 -0.37 -19.31
C TYR A 115 13.01 -0.92 -18.17
N MET A 116 12.29 -2.03 -18.41
CA MET A 116 11.45 -2.67 -17.39
C MET A 116 12.28 -3.21 -16.21
N TRP A 117 13.46 -3.75 -16.50
CA TRP A 117 14.40 -4.19 -15.46
C TRP A 117 14.99 -3.01 -14.69
N ALA A 118 15.28 -1.89 -15.36
CA ALA A 118 15.73 -0.68 -14.71
C ALA A 118 14.68 -0.14 -13.71
N TYR A 119 13.39 -0.12 -14.10
CA TYR A 119 12.31 0.27 -13.19
C TYR A 119 12.11 -0.70 -12.03
N LEU A 120 12.24 -2.01 -12.27
CA LEU A 120 12.17 -3.02 -11.22
C LEU A 120 13.27 -2.82 -10.17
N ILE A 121 14.51 -2.60 -10.61
CA ILE A 121 15.66 -2.34 -9.74
C ILE A 121 15.43 -1.06 -8.93
N ALA A 122 15.01 0.02 -9.58
CA ALA A 122 14.69 1.27 -8.91
C ALA A 122 13.61 1.07 -7.82
N ASN A 123 12.54 0.32 -8.14
CA ASN A 123 11.47 0.00 -7.21
C ASN A 123 11.98 -0.81 -6.00
N CYS A 124 12.79 -1.85 -6.24
CA CYS A 124 13.40 -2.65 -5.18
C CYS A 124 14.30 -1.82 -4.25
N ILE A 125 15.14 -0.94 -4.81
CA ILE A 125 16.00 -0.04 -4.02
C ILE A 125 15.16 0.88 -3.15
N THR A 126 14.16 1.53 -3.73
CA THR A 126 13.27 2.42 -2.98
C THR A 126 12.53 1.66 -1.88
N GLN A 127 12.00 0.46 -2.18
CA GLN A 127 11.33 -0.40 -1.18
C GLN A 127 12.27 -0.80 -0.05
N TYR A 128 13.51 -1.21 -0.35
CA TYR A 128 14.48 -1.58 0.67
C TYR A 128 14.80 -0.42 1.61
N VAL A 129 15.11 0.77 1.07
CA VAL A 129 15.36 1.98 1.87
C VAL A 129 14.13 2.33 2.72
N CYS A 130 12.94 2.21 2.12
CA CYS A 130 11.64 2.43 2.75
C CYS A 130 11.40 1.49 3.95
N ILE A 131 11.59 0.18 3.76
CA ILE A 131 11.36 -0.85 4.78
C ILE A 131 12.40 -0.71 5.89
N ARG A 132 13.67 -0.54 5.54
CA ARG A 132 14.75 -0.31 6.52
C ARG A 132 14.51 0.94 7.36
N GLY A 133 14.07 2.03 6.73
CA GLY A 133 13.67 3.26 7.43
C GLY A 133 12.53 3.02 8.41
N VAL A 134 11.49 2.28 8.03
CA VAL A 134 10.34 1.95 8.91
C VAL A 134 10.76 1.09 10.08
N PHE A 135 11.49 -0.01 9.83
CA PHE A 135 11.95 -0.89 10.90
C PHE A 135 12.90 -0.16 11.88
N THR A 136 13.72 0.78 11.38
CA THR A 136 14.58 1.62 12.23
C THR A 136 13.77 2.64 13.03
N LEU A 137 12.77 3.28 12.44
CA LEU A 137 11.84 4.15 13.18
C LEU A 137 11.03 3.38 14.22
N THR A 138 10.67 2.12 13.93
CA THR A 138 9.92 1.25 14.84
C THR A 138 10.71 0.91 16.11
N THR A 139 12.04 0.93 16.05
CA THR A 139 12.87 0.72 17.23
C THR A 139 13.10 2.00 18.05
N GLN A 140 12.95 3.18 17.45
CA GLN A 140 13.32 4.48 18.05
C GLN A 140 12.11 5.37 18.40
N CYS A 141 10.93 5.12 17.83
CA CYS A 141 9.75 5.93 18.00
C CYS A 141 8.54 5.07 18.38
N THR A 142 7.52 5.70 18.97
CA THR A 142 6.24 5.06 19.28
C THR A 142 5.56 4.56 18.00
N SER A 143 4.85 3.43 18.07
CA SER A 143 4.14 2.80 16.94
C SER A 143 3.21 3.73 16.17
N LEU A 144 2.74 4.81 16.80
CA LEU A 144 1.94 5.88 16.20
C LEU A 144 2.70 6.65 15.09
N PHE A 145 3.95 7.05 15.36
CA PHE A 145 4.78 7.79 14.39
C PHE A 145 5.18 6.91 13.21
N VAL A 146 5.47 5.64 13.47
CA VAL A 146 5.73 4.63 12.44
C VAL A 146 4.54 4.49 11.50
N THR A 147 3.34 4.39 12.06
CA THR A 147 2.09 4.29 11.30
C THR A 147 1.87 5.55 10.45
N LEU A 148 2.11 6.73 11.02
CA LEU A 148 2.03 8.02 10.31
C LEU A 148 3.01 8.09 9.13
N VAL A 149 4.29 7.78 9.33
CA VAL A 149 5.31 7.82 8.26
C VAL A 149 4.99 6.84 7.13
N VAL A 150 4.49 5.64 7.47
CA VAL A 150 4.06 4.66 6.47
C VAL A 150 2.84 5.18 5.68
N THR A 151 1.88 5.81 6.35
CA THR A 151 0.70 6.40 5.67
C THR A 151 1.08 7.55 4.75
N LEU A 152 1.99 8.44 5.18
CA LEU A 152 2.48 9.55 4.35
C LEU A 152 3.24 9.07 3.13
N ARG A 153 4.06 8.02 3.26
CA ARG A 153 4.76 7.42 2.12
C ARG A 153 3.78 6.87 1.09
N LYS A 154 2.79 6.09 1.52
CA LYS A 154 1.77 5.54 0.61
C LYS A 154 0.99 6.65 -0.08
N PHE A 155 0.66 7.72 0.65
CA PHE A 155 -0.04 8.89 0.10
C PHE A 155 0.80 9.66 -0.93
N PHE A 156 2.05 9.96 -0.63
CA PHE A 156 2.93 10.65 -1.57
C PHE A 156 3.16 9.82 -2.84
N SER A 157 3.35 8.50 -2.70
CA SER A 157 3.44 7.59 -3.83
C SER A 157 2.18 7.60 -4.70
N LEU A 158 1.00 7.72 -4.10
CA LEU A 158 -0.28 7.83 -4.81
C LEU A 158 -0.34 9.15 -5.59
N ILE A 159 -0.01 10.29 -4.97
CA ILE A 159 0.02 11.59 -5.65
C ILE A 159 0.96 11.57 -6.85
N VAL A 160 2.19 11.08 -6.67
CA VAL A 160 3.17 10.99 -7.75
C VAL A 160 2.65 10.08 -8.87
N SER A 161 1.99 8.98 -8.54
CA SER A 161 1.35 8.09 -9.52
C SER A 161 0.26 8.80 -10.33
N ILE A 162 -0.61 9.60 -9.69
CA ILE A 162 -1.65 10.38 -10.39
C ILE A 162 -1.02 11.38 -11.35
N PHE A 163 -0.02 12.15 -10.88
CA PHE A 163 0.67 13.14 -11.69
C PHE A 163 1.37 12.50 -12.90
N TYR A 164 2.03 11.36 -12.70
CA TYR A 164 2.83 10.69 -13.72
C TYR A 164 1.98 10.00 -14.80
N PHE A 165 0.88 9.33 -14.42
CA PHE A 165 0.07 8.55 -15.36
C PHE A 165 -1.03 9.36 -16.06
N HIS A 166 -1.26 10.62 -15.70
CA HIS A 166 -2.25 11.51 -16.35
C HIS A 166 -3.66 10.88 -16.50
N ASN A 167 -4.00 9.93 -15.63
CA ASN A 167 -5.27 9.20 -15.70
C ASN A 167 -6.42 10.13 -15.24
N PRO A 168 -7.62 10.12 -15.86
CA PRO A 168 -8.71 11.01 -15.48
C PRO A 168 -9.29 10.61 -14.12
N PHE A 169 -8.67 11.11 -13.05
CA PHE A 169 -9.16 10.95 -11.70
C PHE A 169 -10.44 11.78 -11.55
N THR A 170 -11.60 11.13 -11.70
CA THR A 170 -12.91 11.78 -11.55
C THR A 170 -13.09 12.35 -10.14
N ALA A 171 -13.96 13.35 -9.99
CA ALA A 171 -14.18 14.06 -8.72
C ALA A 171 -14.56 13.12 -7.55
N GLN A 172 -15.17 11.97 -7.84
CA GLN A 172 -15.51 10.94 -6.86
C GLN A 172 -14.28 10.30 -6.21
N HIS A 173 -13.19 10.12 -6.95
CA HIS A 173 -11.94 9.58 -6.40
C HIS A 173 -11.24 10.58 -5.49
N TRP A 174 -11.31 11.88 -5.80
CA TRP A 174 -10.81 12.93 -4.91
C TRP A 174 -11.59 13.00 -3.61
N LEU A 175 -12.93 12.92 -3.67
CA LEU A 175 -13.78 12.88 -2.49
C LEU A 175 -13.50 11.63 -1.63
N ALA A 176 -13.36 10.46 -2.25
CA ALA A 176 -13.02 9.23 -1.54
C ALA A 176 -11.64 9.30 -0.89
N THR A 177 -10.64 9.85 -1.60
CA THR A 177 -9.27 10.05 -1.07
C THR A 177 -9.28 10.98 0.12
N ALA A 178 -9.97 12.12 0.03
CA ALA A 178 -10.12 13.07 1.12
C ALA A 178 -10.81 12.42 2.33
N LEU A 179 -11.90 11.67 2.11
CA LEU A 179 -12.66 11.04 3.18
C LEU A 179 -11.87 9.94 3.91
N VAL A 180 -11.12 9.11 3.18
CA VAL A 180 -10.23 8.08 3.76
C VAL A 180 -9.07 8.71 4.52
N PHE A 181 -8.47 9.78 3.97
CA PHE A 181 -7.38 10.51 4.62
C PHE A 181 -7.85 11.18 5.91
N THR A 182 -8.96 11.91 5.88
CA THR A 182 -9.58 12.53 7.07
C THR A 182 -9.94 11.48 8.11
N GLY A 183 -10.52 10.35 7.70
CA GLY A 183 -10.83 9.24 8.60
C GLY A 183 -9.59 8.64 9.27
N THR A 184 -8.48 8.53 8.54
CA THR A 184 -7.20 8.02 9.07
C THR A 184 -6.57 8.99 10.07
N LEU A 185 -6.60 10.30 9.77
CA LEU A 185 -6.07 11.34 10.67
C LEU A 185 -6.88 11.49 11.96
N LEU A 186 -8.21 11.33 11.89
CA LEU A 186 -9.08 11.30 13.06
C LEU A 186 -8.82 10.06 13.92
N PHE A 187 -8.72 8.88 13.30
CA PHE A 187 -8.48 7.62 14.01
C PHE A 187 -7.11 7.58 14.70
N SER A 188 -6.09 8.15 14.07
CA SER A 188 -4.75 8.24 14.65
C SER A 188 -4.70 9.16 15.89
N GLY A 189 -5.77 9.89 16.23
CA GLY A 189 -5.80 10.83 17.37
C GLY A 189 -4.84 12.01 17.21
N THR A 190 -4.07 12.06 16.12
CA THR A 190 -3.02 13.04 15.85
C THR A 190 -3.56 14.44 15.71
N LEU A 191 -4.80 14.62 15.26
CA LEU A 191 -5.42 15.95 15.17
C LEU A 191 -5.63 16.58 16.56
N GLN A 192 -5.99 15.76 17.56
CA GLN A 192 -6.16 16.23 18.92
C GLN A 192 -4.82 16.52 19.61
N THR A 193 -3.80 15.69 19.36
CA THR A 193 -2.46 15.89 19.90
C THR A 193 -1.77 17.10 19.26
N LEU A 194 -1.83 17.24 17.93
CA LEU A 194 -1.25 18.37 17.20
C LEU A 194 -1.98 19.69 17.54
N GLY A 195 -3.31 19.64 17.66
CA GLY A 195 -4.10 20.78 18.15
C GLY A 195 -3.68 21.20 19.56
N ARG A 196 -3.43 20.25 20.47
CA ARG A 196 -2.93 20.54 21.82
C ARG A 196 -1.50 21.09 21.85
N THR A 197 -0.62 20.61 20.98
CA THR A 197 0.77 21.09 20.87
C THR A 197 0.86 22.46 20.22
N VAL A 198 0.08 22.72 19.16
CA VAL A 198 0.02 24.03 18.47
C VAL A 198 -0.69 25.09 19.34
N LEU A 199 -1.72 24.70 20.10
CA LEU A 199 -2.37 25.56 21.10
C LEU A 199 -1.56 25.68 22.42
N GLY A 200 -0.38 25.05 22.52
CA GLY A 200 0.55 25.25 23.64
C GLY A 200 0.07 24.74 25.01
N LEU A 201 -0.91 23.83 25.06
CA LEU A 201 -1.53 23.38 26.32
C LEU A 201 -0.69 22.35 27.12
N ASP A 202 0.43 21.86 26.58
CA ASP A 202 1.28 20.88 27.26
C ASP A 202 2.26 21.48 28.28
N ARG A 203 2.28 22.82 28.45
CA ARG A 203 3.20 23.50 29.37
C ARG A 203 2.80 23.46 30.85
N GLU A 204 1.59 23.03 31.19
CA GLU A 204 1.07 23.20 32.57
C GLU A 204 1.26 22.00 33.51
N LYS A 205 1.65 20.80 33.04
CA LYS A 205 1.75 19.62 33.93
C LYS A 205 3.15 19.25 34.43
N LYS A 206 4.18 20.09 34.20
CA LYS A 206 5.55 19.80 34.66
C LYS A 206 6.07 20.72 35.77
N LYS A 207 5.20 21.46 36.48
CA LYS A 207 5.61 22.39 37.56
C LYS A 207 5.08 22.08 38.97
N THR A 208 4.40 20.97 39.18
CA THR A 208 3.97 20.54 40.52
C THR A 208 4.05 19.03 40.61
N THR A 209 5.24 18.52 40.91
CA THR A 209 5.56 17.64 42.06
C THR A 209 7.06 17.38 42.02
#